data_AF-A0A9E5IU89-F1
#
_entry.id   AF-A0A9E5IU89-F1
#
_cell.length_a   1.000
_cell.length_b   1.000
_cell.length_c   1.000
_cell.angle_alpha   90.00
_cell.angle_beta   90.00
_cell.angle_gamma   90.00
#
_symmetry.space_group_name_H-M   'P 1'
#
loop_
_entity.id
_entity.type
_entity.pdbx_description
1 polymer ?
#
loop_
_entity_poly.entity_id
_entity_poly.type
_entity_poly.pdbx_seq_one_letter_code
_entity_poly.pdbx_strand_id
1 'polypeptide(L)'
;MKNVCTTPLQKSCMRAIFLGLALGALGLQSMAQSIVMSSTTSTEQSGLFGHLLPAFKKATGIDIKVVALGTGQALDMARRGDADVVFVHDLPAEATGAYVLTDRGTWLNFKNRADLKILVEGDAKLFNQYGVTAVNPAKHPHVKQADAQKFVDWVISSQGQAAIAAYKIGGESVFFPNANK
;
A
#
# COMPACT_ATOMS: atom_id res chain seq x y z
N MET A 1 -54.65 -76.32 12.99
CA MET A 1 -53.76 -77.46 13.32
C MET A 1 -52.57 -77.45 12.36
N LYS A 2 -51.36 -77.70 12.88
CA LYS A 2 -50.03 -77.82 12.24
C LYS A 2 -49.07 -76.61 12.40
N ASN A 3 -48.41 -76.63 13.56
CA ASN A 3 -46.96 -76.58 13.83
C ASN A 3 -46.02 -75.65 13.03
N VAL A 4 -45.42 -74.71 13.78
CA VAL A 4 -43.97 -74.56 14.09
C VAL A 4 -42.94 -74.80 12.97
N CYS A 5 -42.18 -73.75 12.64
CA CYS A 5 -40.77 -73.83 12.20
C CYS A 5 -40.06 -72.49 12.54
N THR A 6 -39.44 -72.39 13.72
CA THR A 6 -38.00 -72.17 13.99
C THR A 6 -37.38 -70.82 13.56
N THR A 7 -37.10 -69.97 14.56
CA THR A 7 -36.11 -68.86 14.61
C THR A 7 -34.65 -69.37 14.37
N PRO A 8 -33.58 -68.54 14.17
CA PRO A 8 -33.37 -67.23 14.81
C PRO A 8 -32.57 -66.13 14.04
N LEU A 9 -32.54 -64.94 14.67
CA LEU A 9 -31.44 -63.96 14.73
C LEU A 9 -30.94 -63.25 13.45
N GLN A 10 -31.27 -61.96 13.30
CA GLN A 10 -30.24 -60.89 13.26
C GLN A 10 -30.83 -59.48 13.35
N LYS A 11 -30.76 -58.93 14.58
CA LYS A 11 -30.24 -57.61 14.95
C LYS A 11 -30.72 -56.40 14.12
N SER A 12 -31.71 -55.72 14.71
CA SER A 12 -31.71 -54.29 15.05
C SER A 12 -30.86 -53.36 14.17
N CYS A 13 -31.53 -52.53 13.37
CA CYS A 13 -31.03 -51.19 13.02
C CYS A 13 -32.23 -50.24 13.00
N MET A 14 -32.49 -49.65 14.17
CA MET A 14 -33.26 -48.43 14.34
C MET A 14 -32.85 -47.39 13.30
N ARG A 15 -33.83 -46.93 12.52
CA ARG A 15 -33.71 -45.76 11.66
C ARG A 15 -33.58 -44.52 12.55
N ALA A 16 -32.37 -44.09 12.84
CA ALA A 16 -32.10 -42.76 13.38
C ALA A 16 -31.97 -41.78 12.22
N ILE A 17 -32.92 -40.85 12.17
CA ILE A 17 -32.96 -39.69 11.29
C ILE A 17 -31.75 -38.81 11.61
N PHE A 18 -30.71 -38.86 10.77
CA PHE A 18 -29.66 -37.85 10.78
C PHE A 18 -30.20 -36.60 10.07
N LEU A 19 -30.77 -35.70 10.87
CA LEU A 19 -31.10 -34.35 10.48
C LEU A 19 -29.78 -33.64 10.12
N GLY A 20 -29.59 -33.36 8.84
CA GLY A 20 -28.38 -32.76 8.29
C GLY A 20 -28.14 -31.38 8.89
N LEU A 21 -27.13 -31.29 9.77
CA LEU A 21 -26.53 -30.03 10.16
C LEU A 21 -25.44 -29.67 9.13
N ALA A 22 -25.87 -29.32 7.92
CA ALA A 22 -25.01 -28.59 6.99
C ALA A 22 -24.94 -27.14 7.48
N LEU A 23 -24.16 -26.90 8.54
CA LEU A 23 -23.75 -25.57 8.94
C LEU A 23 -22.83 -25.04 7.83
N GLY A 24 -23.44 -24.39 6.85
CA GLY A 24 -22.73 -23.65 5.82
C GLY A 24 -21.90 -22.58 6.50
N ALA A 25 -20.60 -22.81 6.60
CA ALA A 25 -19.63 -21.76 6.79
C ALA A 25 -19.63 -20.90 5.51
N LEU A 26 -20.61 -20.01 5.39
CA LEU A 26 -20.52 -18.83 4.57
C LEU A 26 -19.43 -17.95 5.21
N GLY A 27 -18.17 -18.31 4.94
CA GLY A 27 -17.06 -17.41 5.20
C GLY A 27 -17.35 -16.13 4.43
N LEU A 28 -17.51 -15.02 5.15
CA LEU A 28 -17.40 -13.70 4.55
C LEU A 28 -16.05 -13.67 3.84
N GLN A 29 -16.05 -13.80 2.51
CA GLN A 29 -14.90 -13.42 1.73
C GLN A 29 -14.80 -11.90 1.87
N SER A 30 -13.90 -11.46 2.75
CA SER A 30 -13.42 -10.09 2.77
C SER A 30 -12.87 -9.80 1.37
N MET A 31 -13.65 -9.09 0.57
CA MET A 31 -13.21 -8.54 -0.71
C MET A 31 -12.06 -7.59 -0.36
N ALA A 32 -10.82 -7.99 -0.64
CA ALA A 32 -9.65 -7.16 -0.37
C ALA A 32 -9.85 -5.80 -1.03
N GLN A 33 -10.10 -4.76 -0.22
CA GLN A 33 -10.27 -3.42 -0.72
C GLN A 33 -8.91 -2.97 -1.27
N SER A 34 -8.82 -2.74 -2.58
CA SER A 34 -7.59 -2.27 -3.21
C SER A 34 -7.76 -0.85 -3.78
N ILE A 35 -6.76 0.01 -3.60
CA ILE A 35 -6.67 1.34 -4.21
C ILE A 35 -5.55 1.37 -5.24
N VAL A 36 -5.72 2.17 -6.30
CA VAL A 36 -4.72 2.33 -7.36
C VAL A 36 -3.88 3.57 -7.08
N MET A 37 -2.56 3.40 -7.00
CA MET A 37 -1.60 4.47 -6.86
C MET A 37 -0.80 4.62 -8.15
N SER A 38 -0.83 5.78 -8.79
CA SER A 38 0.11 6.10 -9.87
C SER A 38 1.37 6.72 -9.28
N SER A 39 2.54 6.17 -9.64
CA SER A 39 3.83 6.58 -9.12
C SER A 39 4.88 6.70 -10.22
N THR A 40 6.04 7.30 -9.92
CA THR A 40 7.20 7.31 -10.81
C THR A 40 7.99 6.00 -10.79
N THR A 41 8.48 5.54 -11.94
CA THR A 41 9.30 4.30 -12.06
C THR A 41 10.52 4.29 -11.16
N SER A 42 11.18 5.43 -10.99
CA SER A 42 12.30 5.61 -10.07
C SER A 42 11.91 5.44 -8.59
N THR A 43 10.68 5.80 -8.20
CA THR A 43 10.19 5.55 -6.82
C THR A 43 9.90 4.07 -6.60
N GLU A 44 9.34 3.38 -7.60
CA GLU A 44 9.16 1.92 -7.53
C GLU A 44 10.51 1.21 -7.37
N GLN A 45 11.50 1.60 -8.18
CA GLN A 45 12.84 1.03 -8.17
C GLN A 45 13.63 1.34 -6.89
N SER A 46 13.25 2.38 -6.15
CA SER A 46 13.87 2.72 -4.85
C SER A 46 13.61 1.68 -3.76
N GLY A 47 12.61 0.80 -3.95
CA GLY A 47 12.21 -0.19 -2.95
C GLY A 47 11.33 0.37 -1.82
N LEU A 48 10.99 1.66 -1.85
CA LEU A 48 10.15 2.33 -0.84
C LEU A 48 8.82 1.59 -0.64
N PHE A 49 8.12 1.25 -1.74
CA PHE A 49 6.81 0.58 -1.67
C PHE A 49 6.90 -0.85 -1.12
N GLY A 50 8.01 -1.54 -1.32
CA GLY A 50 8.25 -2.86 -0.71
C GLY A 50 8.23 -2.83 0.81
N HIS A 51 8.53 -1.68 1.42
CA HIS A 51 8.48 -1.49 2.87
C HIS A 51 7.15 -0.89 3.34
N LEU A 52 6.62 0.09 2.60
CA LEU A 52 5.49 0.91 3.02
C LEU A 52 4.14 0.20 2.85
N LEU A 53 3.95 -0.52 1.73
CA LEU A 53 2.66 -1.13 1.40
C LEU A 53 2.30 -2.30 2.34
N PRO A 54 3.23 -3.20 2.73
CA PRO A 54 2.91 -4.25 3.70
C PRO A 54 2.51 -3.69 5.08
N ALA A 55 3.15 -2.61 5.52
CA ALA A 55 2.81 -1.95 6.78
C ALA A 55 1.41 -1.32 6.74
N PHE A 56 1.09 -0.62 5.65
CA PHE A 56 -0.24 -0.04 5.44
C PHE A 56 -1.33 -1.12 5.37
N LYS A 57 -1.09 -2.21 4.63
CA LYS A 57 -2.01 -3.35 4.56
C LYS A 57 -2.24 -3.99 5.93
N LYS A 58 -1.19 -4.16 6.74
CA LYS A 58 -1.30 -4.73 8.09
C LYS A 58 -2.16 -3.85 9.01
N ALA A 59 -2.06 -2.53 8.88
CA ALA A 59 -2.79 -1.59 9.72
C ALA A 59 -4.26 -1.43 9.31
N THR A 60 -4.57 -1.50 8.01
CA THR A 60 -5.88 -1.11 7.49
C THR A 60 -6.66 -2.23 6.81
N GLY A 61 -5.97 -3.31 6.40
CA GLY A 61 -6.53 -4.35 5.56
C GLY A 61 -6.65 -3.97 4.07
N ILE A 62 -6.20 -2.77 3.67
CA ILE A 62 -6.33 -2.26 2.31
C ILE A 62 -5.07 -2.59 1.49
N ASP A 63 -5.26 -3.10 0.29
CA ASP A 63 -4.21 -3.34 -0.70
C ASP A 63 -3.97 -2.09 -1.55
N ILE A 64 -2.71 -1.88 -1.98
CA ILE A 64 -2.36 -0.81 -2.91
C ILE A 64 -1.80 -1.45 -4.18
N LYS A 65 -2.37 -1.09 -5.32
CA LYS A 65 -1.87 -1.45 -6.65
C LYS A 65 -1.09 -0.27 -7.23
N VAL A 66 0.23 -0.40 -7.30
CA VAL A 66 1.09 0.64 -7.87
C VAL A 66 1.16 0.53 -9.39
N VAL A 67 1.03 1.66 -10.07
CA VAL A 67 1.25 1.81 -11.51
C VAL A 67 2.40 2.78 -11.70
N ALA A 68 3.58 2.24 -12.02
CA ALA A 68 4.80 2.99 -12.22
C ALA A 68 4.86 3.58 -13.64
N LEU A 69 4.89 4.91 -13.75
CA LEU A 69 4.82 5.70 -14.98
C LEU A 69 5.88 6.81 -14.98
N GLY A 70 6.07 7.53 -16.09
CA GLY A 70 6.78 8.83 -16.04
C GLY A 70 5.95 9.89 -15.30
N THR A 71 6.59 10.92 -14.73
CA THR A 71 5.91 11.95 -13.89
C THR A 71 4.69 12.57 -14.58
N GLY A 72 4.81 13.00 -15.84
CA GLY A 72 3.68 13.57 -16.58
C GLY A 72 2.53 12.58 -16.77
N GLN A 73 2.83 11.31 -17.05
CA GLN A 73 1.83 10.26 -17.23
C GLN A 73 1.13 9.88 -15.91
N ALA A 74 1.86 9.87 -14.79
CA ALA A 74 1.29 9.65 -13.46
C ALA A 74 0.31 10.77 -13.09
N LEU A 75 0.68 12.03 -13.34
CA LEU A 75 -0.19 13.19 -13.12
C LEU A 75 -1.42 13.17 -14.03
N ASP A 76 -1.26 12.82 -15.31
CA ASP A 76 -2.39 12.68 -16.24
C ASP A 76 -3.33 11.55 -15.84
N MET A 77 -2.81 10.43 -15.35
CA MET A 77 -3.61 9.31 -14.83
C MET A 77 -4.46 9.72 -13.64
N ALA A 78 -3.87 10.44 -12.67
CA ALA A 78 -4.63 11.00 -11.55
C ALA A 78 -5.64 12.08 -12.00
N ARG A 79 -5.28 12.93 -12.99
CA ARG A 79 -6.17 13.96 -13.53
C ARG A 79 -7.43 13.37 -14.18
N ARG A 80 -7.31 12.19 -14.81
CA ARG A 80 -8.44 11.45 -15.37
C ARG A 80 -9.24 10.67 -14.32
N GLY A 81 -8.72 10.53 -13.11
CA GLY A 81 -9.33 9.72 -12.05
C GLY A 81 -9.12 8.21 -12.25
N ASP A 82 -8.13 7.83 -13.06
CA ASP A 82 -7.74 6.43 -13.28
C ASP A 82 -6.91 5.88 -12.11
N ALA A 83 -6.37 6.78 -11.27
CA ALA A 83 -5.70 6.47 -10.01
C ALA A 83 -6.43 7.14 -8.83
N ASP A 84 -6.47 6.44 -7.69
CA ASP A 84 -7.02 6.95 -6.43
C ASP A 84 -6.02 7.86 -5.70
N VAL A 85 -4.71 7.63 -5.92
CA VAL A 85 -3.59 8.37 -5.30
C VAL A 85 -2.47 8.61 -6.32
N VAL A 86 -1.86 9.80 -6.30
CA VAL A 86 -0.62 10.10 -7.06
C VAL A 86 0.57 10.19 -6.10
N PHE A 87 1.73 9.64 -6.48
CA PHE A 87 2.98 9.71 -5.72
C PHE A 87 4.17 9.96 -6.67
N VAL A 88 4.62 11.20 -6.83
CA VAL A 88 5.65 11.58 -7.83
C VAL A 88 6.82 12.34 -7.22
N HIS A 89 8.01 12.24 -7.83
CA HIS A 89 9.16 13.15 -7.62
C HIS A 89 9.67 13.69 -8.97
N ASP A 90 10.35 14.84 -8.95
CA ASP A 90 10.74 15.60 -10.14
C ASP A 90 12.18 15.29 -10.57
N LEU A 91 12.32 14.54 -11.68
CA LEU A 91 13.56 13.99 -12.25
C LEU A 91 14.36 14.86 -13.26
N PRO A 92 13.85 15.95 -13.88
CA PRO A 92 14.60 16.68 -14.92
C PRO A 92 15.96 17.25 -14.46
N ALA A 93 16.16 17.42 -13.16
CA ALA A 93 17.36 18.04 -12.59
C ALA A 93 18.56 17.08 -12.39
N GLU A 94 18.37 15.75 -12.39
CA GLU A 94 19.40 14.82 -11.86
C GLU A 94 20.34 14.19 -12.92
N ALA A 95 20.14 14.40 -14.23
CA ALA A 95 20.60 13.44 -15.25
C ALA A 95 21.85 13.76 -16.11
N THR A 96 22.64 14.82 -15.90
CA THR A 96 23.78 15.12 -16.82
C THR A 96 25.07 15.56 -16.12
N GLY A 97 25.97 14.61 -15.79
CA GLY A 97 27.45 14.75 -15.79
C GLY A 97 28.11 16.04 -15.27
N ALA A 98 27.43 16.78 -14.40
CA ALA A 98 27.79 18.07 -13.86
C ALA A 98 27.61 18.00 -12.33
N TYR A 99 27.65 19.14 -11.63
CA TYR A 99 27.11 19.20 -10.28
C TYR A 99 25.66 18.68 -10.30
N VAL A 100 25.41 17.57 -9.61
CA VAL A 100 24.07 16.97 -9.48
C VAL A 100 23.48 17.42 -8.16
N LEU A 101 22.31 18.04 -8.23
CA LEU A 101 21.44 18.26 -7.08
C LEU A 101 20.55 17.03 -6.97
N THR A 102 20.69 16.25 -5.90
CA THR A 102 19.88 15.06 -5.65
C THR A 102 19.42 15.01 -4.20
N ASP A 103 18.25 14.40 -3.97
CA ASP A 103 17.74 14.21 -2.63
C ASP A 103 18.48 13.09 -1.86
N ARG A 104 18.31 13.07 -0.54
CA ARG A 104 19.02 12.14 0.36
C ARG A 104 18.62 10.68 0.15
N GLY A 105 17.34 10.43 -0.13
CA GLY A 105 16.84 9.07 -0.36
C GLY A 105 17.48 8.48 -1.61
N THR A 106 17.51 9.25 -2.69
CA THR A 106 18.14 8.89 -3.95
C THR A 106 19.65 8.69 -3.77
N TRP A 107 20.36 9.66 -3.19
CA TRP A 107 21.80 9.54 -2.92
C TRP A 107 22.19 8.26 -2.18
N LEU A 108 21.50 7.96 -1.07
CA LEU A 108 21.82 6.81 -0.22
C LEU A 108 21.46 5.48 -0.88
N ASN A 109 20.37 5.42 -1.64
CA ASN A 109 19.98 4.20 -2.36
C ASN A 109 20.96 3.86 -3.49
N PHE A 110 21.45 4.87 -4.21
CA PHE A 110 22.39 4.65 -5.31
C PHE A 110 23.83 4.46 -4.85
N LYS A 111 24.12 4.60 -3.54
CA LYS A 111 25.42 4.33 -2.90
C LYS A 111 26.62 4.99 -3.61
N ASN A 112 26.38 6.14 -4.24
CA ASN A 112 27.42 6.91 -4.91
C ASN A 112 28.31 6.08 -5.87
N ARG A 113 27.71 5.39 -6.84
CA ARG A 113 28.44 4.53 -7.82
C ARG A 113 29.50 5.27 -8.66
N ALA A 114 29.49 6.59 -8.66
CA ALA A 114 30.38 7.45 -9.45
C ALA A 114 31.41 8.22 -8.61
N ASP A 115 31.59 7.86 -7.33
CA ASP A 115 32.55 8.50 -6.40
C ASP A 115 32.41 10.03 -6.30
N LEU A 116 31.17 10.51 -6.35
CA LEU A 116 30.82 11.93 -6.21
C LEU A 116 31.03 12.40 -4.76
N LYS A 117 31.39 13.67 -4.59
CA LYS A 117 31.55 14.29 -3.27
C LYS A 117 30.37 15.22 -2.99
N ILE A 118 29.78 15.13 -1.80
CA ILE A 118 28.80 16.11 -1.32
C ILE A 118 29.53 17.44 -1.10
N LEU A 119 29.08 18.49 -1.80
CA LEU A 119 29.66 19.84 -1.68
C LEU A 119 28.80 20.75 -0.80
N VAL A 120 27.48 20.55 -0.82
CA VAL A 120 26.51 21.31 -0.03
C VAL A 120 25.39 20.35 0.37
N GLU A 121 24.93 20.43 1.62
CA GLU A 121 23.78 19.70 2.12
C GLU A 121 22.95 20.54 3.09
N GLY A 122 21.66 20.22 3.22
CA GLY A 122 20.77 20.85 4.21
C GLY A 122 20.36 22.29 3.89
N ASP A 123 20.54 22.76 2.64
CA ASP A 123 20.08 24.09 2.24
C ASP A 123 18.55 24.16 2.31
N ALA A 124 18.03 25.11 3.11
CA ALA A 124 16.60 25.31 3.30
C ALA A 124 15.85 25.62 1.99
N LYS A 125 16.51 26.20 0.98
CA LYS A 125 15.93 26.48 -0.33
C LYS A 125 15.73 25.22 -1.18
N LEU A 126 16.42 24.13 -0.84
CA LEU A 126 16.36 22.85 -1.53
C LEU A 126 15.50 21.84 -0.75
N PHE A 127 14.68 22.31 0.19
CA PHE A 127 13.78 21.46 0.95
C PHE A 127 12.68 20.91 0.04
N ASN A 128 12.75 19.61 -0.24
CA ASN A 128 11.75 18.91 -1.05
C ASN A 128 10.60 18.45 -0.15
N GLN A 129 9.48 19.19 -0.16
CA GLN A 129 8.30 18.88 0.64
C GLN A 129 7.33 17.98 -0.15
N TYR A 130 7.00 16.83 0.44
CA TYR A 130 6.00 15.92 -0.10
C TYR A 130 4.62 16.21 0.50
N GLY A 131 3.60 16.23 -0.35
CA GLY A 131 2.20 16.43 0.03
C GLY A 131 1.35 15.17 -0.19
N VAL A 132 0.30 15.00 0.61
CA VAL A 132 -0.72 13.96 0.43
C VAL A 132 -2.09 14.64 0.27
N THR A 133 -2.87 14.24 -0.73
CA THR A 133 -4.18 14.85 -1.01
C THR A 133 -5.13 13.81 -1.57
N ALA A 134 -6.35 13.73 -1.02
CA ALA A 134 -7.41 12.88 -1.55
C ALA A 134 -8.02 13.49 -2.82
N VAL A 135 -8.35 12.64 -3.80
CA VAL A 135 -8.94 13.07 -5.07
C VAL A 135 -10.39 13.52 -4.89
N ASN A 136 -10.79 14.61 -5.55
CA ASN A 136 -12.11 15.21 -5.35
C ASN A 136 -13.25 14.28 -5.84
N PRO A 137 -14.12 13.78 -4.95
CA PRO A 137 -15.20 12.86 -5.31
C PRO A 137 -16.32 13.52 -6.13
N ALA A 138 -16.48 14.85 -6.06
CA ALA A 138 -17.47 15.57 -6.87
C ALA A 138 -17.08 15.60 -8.36
N LYS A 139 -15.78 15.48 -8.65
CA LYS A 139 -15.27 15.34 -10.03
C LYS A 139 -15.13 13.87 -10.44
N HIS A 140 -14.90 12.97 -9.48
CA HIS A 140 -14.70 11.54 -9.72
C HIS A 140 -15.54 10.71 -8.73
N PRO A 141 -16.84 10.46 -9.03
CA PRO A 141 -17.76 9.81 -8.10
C PRO A 141 -17.39 8.37 -7.73
N HIS A 142 -16.55 7.72 -8.54
CA HIS A 142 -16.07 6.35 -8.32
C HIS A 142 -14.87 6.27 -7.37
N VAL A 143 -14.25 7.39 -7.01
CA VAL A 143 -13.11 7.42 -6.08
C VAL A 143 -13.55 6.96 -4.71
N LYS A 144 -12.73 6.11 -4.08
CA LYS A 144 -12.95 5.59 -2.73
C LYS A 144 -12.61 6.63 -1.66
N GLN A 145 -13.37 7.73 -1.65
CA GLN A 145 -13.02 8.91 -0.86
C GLN A 145 -12.84 8.62 0.64
N ALA A 146 -13.72 7.80 1.21
CA ALA A 146 -13.65 7.44 2.62
C ALA A 146 -12.33 6.74 2.97
N ASP A 147 -11.80 5.90 2.08
CA ASP A 147 -10.55 5.17 2.30
C ASP A 147 -9.33 6.04 1.99
N ALA A 148 -9.41 6.90 0.96
CA ALA A 148 -8.39 7.90 0.67
C ALA A 148 -8.19 8.87 1.84
N GLN A 149 -9.29 9.30 2.48
CA GLN A 149 -9.24 10.19 3.64
C GLN A 149 -8.59 9.51 4.85
N LYS A 150 -8.89 8.23 5.11
CA LYS A 150 -8.21 7.48 6.19
C LYS A 150 -6.69 7.46 6.01
N PHE A 151 -6.20 7.35 4.78
CA PHE A 151 -4.75 7.41 4.51
C PHE A 151 -4.18 8.80 4.80
N VAL A 152 -4.84 9.87 4.32
CA VAL A 152 -4.45 11.26 4.61
C VAL A 152 -4.38 11.49 6.11
N ASP A 153 -5.44 11.13 6.83
CA ASP A 153 -5.56 11.31 8.28
C ASP A 153 -4.49 10.53 9.04
N TRP A 154 -4.19 9.29 8.61
CA TRP A 154 -3.14 8.48 9.22
C TRP A 154 -1.74 9.06 8.96
N VAL A 155 -1.45 9.51 7.74
CA VAL A 155 -0.15 10.10 7.38
C VAL A 155 0.16 11.32 8.25
N ILE A 156 -0.83 12.19 8.51
CA ILE A 156 -0.65 13.39 9.34
C ILE A 156 -0.73 13.12 10.86
N SER A 157 -1.18 11.92 11.26
CA SER A 157 -1.25 11.52 12.66
C SER A 157 0.14 11.37 13.29
N SER A 158 0.19 11.40 14.63
CA SER A 158 1.43 11.13 15.37
C SER A 158 2.05 9.78 15.02
N GLN A 159 1.23 8.76 14.74
CA GLN A 159 1.69 7.43 14.35
C GLN A 159 2.32 7.43 12.95
N GLY A 160 1.68 8.09 11.97
CA GLY A 160 2.20 8.20 10.61
C GLY A 160 3.49 8.99 10.56
N GLN A 161 3.54 10.12 11.28
CA GLN A 161 4.75 10.94 11.39
C GLN A 161 5.89 10.15 12.08
N ALA A 162 5.61 9.38 13.14
CA ALA A 162 6.63 8.53 13.77
C ALA A 162 7.14 7.43 12.82
N ALA A 163 6.26 6.82 12.02
CA ALA A 163 6.64 5.82 11.02
C ALA A 163 7.56 6.42 9.93
N ILE A 164 7.27 7.64 9.47
CA ILE A 164 8.11 8.37 8.50
C ILE A 164 9.48 8.68 9.12
N ALA A 165 9.51 9.18 10.37
CA ALA A 165 10.76 9.52 11.06
C ALA A 165 11.66 8.30 11.32
N ALA A 166 11.06 7.13 11.51
CA ALA A 166 11.77 5.88 11.77
C ALA A 166 12.42 5.27 10.52
N TYR A 167 11.99 5.67 9.32
CA TYR A 167 12.55 5.14 8.08
C TYR A 167 13.96 5.67 7.83
N LYS A 168 14.90 4.73 7.63
CA LYS A 168 16.33 5.01 7.48
C LYS A 168 16.92 4.19 6.36
N ILE A 169 17.88 4.78 5.65
CA ILE A 169 18.71 4.09 4.65
C ILE A 169 20.14 4.12 5.17
N GLY A 170 20.78 2.95 5.35
CA GLY A 170 22.14 2.89 5.89
C GLY A 170 22.30 3.42 7.32
N GLY A 171 21.20 3.55 8.08
CA GLY A 171 21.19 4.15 9.43
C GLY A 171 20.93 5.66 9.46
N GLU A 172 20.89 6.31 8.30
CA GLU A 172 20.61 7.73 8.16
C GLU A 172 19.14 8.02 7.93
N SER A 173 18.63 9.07 8.57
CA SER A 173 17.26 9.57 8.35
C SER A 173 17.18 10.30 7.01
N VAL A 174 16.22 9.89 6.20
CA VAL A 174 15.99 10.40 4.83
C VAL A 174 14.75 11.28 4.72
N PHE A 175 13.76 11.09 5.59
CA PHE A 175 12.53 11.87 5.62
C PHE A 175 12.35 12.56 6.96
N PHE A 176 11.87 13.81 6.91
CA PHE A 176 11.63 14.65 8.08
C PHE A 176 10.14 15.03 8.10
N PRO A 177 9.32 14.29 8.87
CA PRO A 177 7.89 14.53 8.95
C PRO A 177 7.59 15.90 9.57
N ASN A 178 6.67 16.66 8.97
CA ASN A 178 6.33 18.02 9.38
C ASN A 178 4.82 18.31 9.38
N ALA A 179 3.96 17.29 9.36
CA ALA A 179 2.54 17.49 9.57
C ALA A 179 2.34 18.02 11.01
N ASN A 180 1.65 19.15 11.16
CA ASN A 180 1.48 19.95 12.39
C ASN A 180 2.51 21.07 12.63
N LYS A 181 3.18 21.57 11.58
CA LYS A 181 3.71 22.94 11.54
C LYS A 181 2.99 23.77 10.48
#